data_AF-A0A1Q3B0F7-F1
#
_entry.id   AF-A0A1Q3B0F7-F1
#
_cell.length_a   1.000
_cell.length_b   1.000
_cell.length_c   1.000
_cell.angle_alpha   90.00
_cell.angle_beta   90.00
_cell.angle_gamma   90.00
#
_symmetry.space_group_name_H-M   'P 1'
#
loop_
_entity.id
_entity.type
_entity.pdbx_description
1 polymer ?
#
loop_
_entity_poly.entity_id
_entity_poly.type
_entity_poly.pdbx_seq_one_letter_code
_entity_poly.pdbx_strand_id
1 'polypeptide(L)'
;MSVAQYEHKFLELSHYAPALVADQEERCQRFLDGLRPEIRHSVATIDWNVFGSLVDSAMRVALSINEQRSRHDRGQKRSASNLKGEESSSKNQRTRGPSSASGPVGRDSWGGSP
;
A
#
# COMPACT_ATOMS: atom_id res chain seq x y z
N MET A 1 -14.75 -10.98 1.10
CA MET A 1 -14.93 -12.30 0.45
C MET A 1 -13.81 -12.48 -0.54
N SER A 2 -13.16 -13.65 -0.57
CA SER A 2 -12.15 -13.96 -1.60
C SER A 2 -12.82 -14.31 -2.94
N VAL A 3 -12.06 -14.27 -4.04
CA VAL A 3 -12.58 -14.65 -5.36
C VAL A 3 -13.07 -16.10 -5.37
N ALA A 4 -12.35 -17.03 -4.75
CA ALA A 4 -12.76 -18.44 -4.64
C ALA A 4 -14.07 -18.63 -3.85
N GLN A 5 -14.26 -17.88 -2.75
CA GLN A 5 -15.52 -17.91 -2.00
C GLN A 5 -16.67 -17.35 -2.84
N TYR A 6 -16.40 -16.31 -3.63
CA TYR A 6 -17.40 -15.71 -4.49
C TYR A 6 -17.77 -16.64 -5.66
N GLU A 7 -16.80 -17.30 -6.29
CA GLU A 7 -17.02 -18.33 -7.31
C GLU A 7 -17.96 -19.42 -6.79
N HIS A 8 -17.67 -19.99 -5.62
CA HIS A 8 -18.52 -21.05 -5.06
C HIS A 8 -19.96 -20.59 -4.88
N LYS A 9 -20.18 -19.40 -4.30
CA LYS A 9 -21.52 -18.83 -4.15
C LYS A 9 -22.19 -18.53 -5.47
N PHE A 10 -21.43 -18.07 -6.45
CA PHE A 10 -21.95 -17.78 -7.79
C PHE A 10 -22.44 -19.06 -8.47
N LEU A 11 -21.69 -20.16 -8.38
CA LEU A 11 -22.11 -21.47 -8.89
C LEU A 11 -23.33 -22.01 -8.18
N GLU A 12 -23.37 -21.89 -6.84
CA GLU A 12 -24.51 -22.29 -6.02
C GLU A 12 -25.79 -21.53 -6.43
N LEU A 13 -25.72 -20.21 -6.61
CA LEU A 13 -26.85 -19.41 -7.07
C LEU A 13 -27.22 -19.69 -8.53
N SER A 14 -26.23 -19.93 -9.38
CA SER A 14 -26.42 -20.29 -10.80
C SER A 14 -27.23 -21.57 -10.97
N HIS A 15 -27.09 -22.53 -10.04
CA HIS A 15 -27.88 -23.76 -10.04
C HIS A 15 -29.38 -23.49 -9.87
N TYR A 16 -29.74 -22.47 -9.08
CA TYR A 16 -31.15 -22.10 -8.85
C TYR A 16 -31.73 -21.21 -9.96
N ALA A 17 -30.89 -20.53 -10.74
CA ALA A 17 -31.31 -19.63 -11.80
C ALA A 17 -30.49 -19.84 -13.09
N PRO A 18 -30.51 -21.03 -13.70
CA PRO A 18 -29.70 -21.34 -14.87
C PRO A 18 -30.03 -20.45 -16.08
N ALA A 19 -31.28 -19.96 -16.16
CA ALA A 19 -31.72 -19.04 -17.21
C ALA A 19 -31.01 -17.67 -17.19
N LEU A 20 -30.42 -17.25 -16.06
CA LEU A 20 -29.71 -15.97 -15.94
C LEU A 20 -28.22 -16.06 -16.33
N VAL A 21 -27.72 -17.28 -16.54
CA VAL A 21 -26.32 -17.59 -16.83
C VAL A 21 -26.24 -18.66 -17.94
N ALA A 22 -27.25 -18.68 -18.82
CA ALA A 22 -27.37 -19.66 -19.88
C ALA A 22 -26.24 -19.49 -20.90
N ASP A 23 -25.95 -18.24 -21.24
CA ASP A 23 -24.84 -17.90 -22.12
C ASP A 23 -23.53 -17.73 -21.35
N GLN A 24 -22.46 -18.20 -21.96
CA GLN A 24 -21.11 -18.11 -21.40
C GLN A 24 -20.69 -16.64 -21.19
N GLU A 25 -21.08 -15.76 -22.10
CA GLU A 25 -20.82 -14.32 -22.04
C GLU A 25 -21.59 -13.67 -20.88
N GLU A 26 -22.90 -13.90 -20.78
CA GLU A 26 -23.73 -13.40 -19.69
C GLU A 26 -23.21 -13.87 -18.33
N ARG A 27 -22.84 -15.15 -18.23
CA ARG A 27 -22.25 -15.73 -17.03
C ARG A 27 -20.96 -15.01 -16.62
N CYS A 28 -20.10 -14.71 -17.58
CA CYS A 28 -18.86 -13.98 -17.34
C CYS A 28 -19.13 -12.53 -16.93
N GLN A 29 -20.05 -11.84 -17.61
CA GLN A 29 -20.45 -10.48 -17.25
C GLN A 29 -21.02 -10.41 -15.83
N ARG A 30 -21.95 -11.31 -15.48
CA ARG A 30 -22.57 -11.36 -14.14
C ARG A 30 -21.53 -11.62 -13.04
N PHE A 31 -20.56 -12.50 -13.31
CA PHE A 31 -19.46 -12.73 -12.38
C PHE A 31 -18.59 -11.49 -12.23
N LEU A 32 -18.20 -10.85 -13.34
CA LEU A 32 -17.36 -9.67 -13.36
C LEU A 32 -18.01 -8.47 -12.65
N ASP A 33 -19.32 -8.28 -12.80
CA ASP A 33 -20.09 -7.24 -12.11
C ASP A 33 -20.08 -7.41 -10.59
N GLY A 34 -20.11 -8.65 -10.10
CA GLY A 34 -20.05 -8.93 -8.67
C GLY A 34 -18.64 -8.93 -8.07
N LEU A 35 -17.59 -8.78 -8.89
CA LEU A 35 -16.23 -8.62 -8.38
C LEU A 35 -16.03 -7.25 -7.72
N ARG A 36 -15.11 -7.22 -6.76
CA ARG A 36 -14.68 -5.97 -6.14
C ARG A 36 -14.10 -5.04 -7.21
N PRO A 37 -14.35 -3.71 -7.15
CA PRO A 37 -13.89 -2.77 -8.17
C PRO A 37 -12.40 -2.89 -8.46
N GLU A 38 -11.56 -3.00 -7.43
CA GLU A 38 -10.10 -3.14 -7.56
C GLU A 38 -9.70 -4.33 -8.46
N ILE A 39 -10.41 -5.45 -8.35
CA ILE A 39 -10.15 -6.65 -9.16
C ILE A 39 -10.80 -6.50 -10.53
N ARG A 40 -12.05 -6.01 -10.55
CA ARG A 40 -12.86 -5.83 -11.76
C ARG A 40 -12.15 -5.00 -12.81
N HIS A 41 -11.57 -3.85 -12.44
CA HIS A 41 -10.91 -2.97 -13.42
C HIS A 41 -9.71 -3.64 -14.09
N SER A 42 -8.93 -4.46 -13.36
CA SER A 42 -7.78 -5.17 -13.92
C SER A 42 -8.17 -6.41 -14.73
N VAL A 43 -9.29 -7.05 -14.38
CA VAL A 43 -9.78 -8.23 -15.09
C VAL A 43 -10.58 -7.85 -16.35
N ALA A 44 -11.28 -6.71 -16.33
CA ALA A 44 -12.09 -6.22 -17.45
C ALA A 44 -11.25 -5.88 -18.70
N THR A 45 -9.94 -5.67 -18.55
CA THR A 45 -9.02 -5.44 -19.66
C THR A 45 -8.52 -6.72 -20.34
N ILE A 46 -8.84 -7.90 -19.78
CA ILE A 46 -8.42 -9.22 -20.27
C ILE A 46 -9.62 -9.87 -20.98
N ASP A 47 -9.37 -10.70 -22.00
CA ASP A 47 -10.43 -11.50 -22.62
C ASP A 47 -11.10 -12.45 -21.61
N TRP A 48 -12.41 -12.27 -21.40
CA TRP A 48 -13.23 -13.03 -20.44
C TRP A 48 -14.26 -13.93 -21.11
N ASN A 49 -13.96 -14.44 -22.31
CA ASN A 49 -14.89 -15.30 -23.08
C ASN A 49 -15.18 -16.66 -22.43
N VAL A 50 -14.42 -17.06 -21.40
CA VAL A 50 -14.58 -18.34 -20.70
C VAL A 50 -14.55 -18.12 -19.20
N PHE A 51 -15.55 -18.63 -18.49
CA PHE A 51 -15.74 -18.41 -17.05
C PHE A 51 -14.54 -18.91 -16.24
N GLY A 52 -14.01 -20.09 -16.55
CA GLY A 52 -12.82 -20.61 -15.87
C GLY A 52 -11.60 -19.69 -16.02
N SER A 53 -11.35 -19.17 -17.22
CA SER A 53 -10.25 -18.24 -17.49
C SER A 53 -10.45 -16.89 -16.78
N LEU A 54 -11.69 -16.41 -16.73
CA LEU A 54 -12.07 -15.21 -15.99
C LEU A 54 -11.79 -15.38 -14.49
N VAL A 55 -12.18 -16.51 -13.90
CA VAL A 55 -11.96 -16.81 -12.48
C VAL A 55 -10.45 -16.91 -12.19
N ASP A 56 -9.68 -17.64 -12.99
CA ASP A 56 -8.22 -17.75 -12.83
C ASP A 56 -7.56 -16.37 -12.87
N SER A 57 -7.92 -15.54 -13.84
CA SER A 57 -7.43 -14.17 -13.97
C SER A 57 -7.79 -13.33 -12.75
N ALA A 58 -9.03 -13.41 -12.27
CA ALA A 58 -9.48 -12.71 -11.07
C ALA A 58 -8.73 -13.16 -9.80
N MET A 59 -8.44 -14.46 -9.67
CA MET A 59 -7.63 -14.97 -8.57
C MET A 59 -6.20 -14.43 -8.61
N ARG A 60 -5.55 -14.41 -9.78
CA ARG A 60 -4.20 -13.85 -9.95
C ARG A 60 -4.14 -12.37 -9.58
N VAL A 61 -5.11 -11.59 -10.06
CA VAL A 61 -5.23 -10.16 -9.73
C VAL A 61 -5.43 -9.96 -8.23
N ALA A 62 -6.33 -10.74 -7.60
CA ALA A 62 -6.58 -10.65 -6.17
C ALA A 62 -5.31 -10.97 -5.34
N LEU A 63 -4.53 -11.97 -5.75
CA LEU A 63 -3.25 -12.30 -5.12
C LEU A 63 -2.23 -11.17 -5.27
N SER A 64 -2.10 -10.59 -6.46
CA SER A 64 -1.21 -9.47 -6.75
C SER A 64 -1.53 -8.24 -5.89
N ILE A 65 -2.81 -7.85 -5.81
CA ILE A 65 -3.28 -6.74 -4.96
C ILE A 65 -2.95 -7.00 -3.48
N ASN A 66 -3.18 -8.23 -3.00
CA ASN A 66 -2.88 -8.60 -1.62
C ASN A 66 -1.38 -8.54 -1.32
N GLU A 67 -0.53 -9.00 -2.25
CA GLU A 67 0.92 -8.91 -2.11
C GLU A 67 1.40 -7.46 -2.05
N GLN A 68 0.91 -6.60 -2.95
CA GLN A 68 1.23 -5.16 -2.94
C GLN A 68 0.83 -4.51 -1.62
N ARG A 69 -0.36 -4.82 -1.10
CA ARG A 69 -0.85 -4.31 0.18
C ARG A 69 0.03 -4.77 1.35
N SER A 70 0.47 -6.04 1.34
CA SER A 70 1.38 -6.58 2.35
C SER A 70 2.74 -5.88 2.33
N ARG A 71 3.30 -5.64 1.14
CA ARG A 71 4.57 -4.90 0.98
C ARG A 71 4.45 -3.47 1.50
N HIS A 72 3.35 -2.79 1.20
CA HIS A 72 3.11 -1.43 1.66
C HIS A 72 2.98 -1.35 3.19
N ASP A 73 2.22 -2.24 3.82
CA ASP A 73 2.09 -2.31 5.29
C ASP A 73 3.46 -2.52 5.98
N ARG A 74 4.28 -3.42 5.43
CA ARG A 74 5.63 -3.69 5.96
C ARG A 74 6.59 -2.50 5.76
N GLY A 75 6.48 -1.78 4.64
CA GLY A 75 7.24 -0.57 4.37
C GLY A 75 6.85 0.60 5.29
N GLN A 76 5.55 0.80 5.51
CA GLN A 76 5.03 1.84 6.41
C GLN A 76 5.45 1.60 7.87
N LYS A 77 5.45 0.35 8.35
CA LYS A 77 5.93 0.01 9.70
C LYS A 77 7.41 0.37 9.91
N ARG A 78 8.25 0.17 8.89
CA ARG A 78 9.68 0.54 8.94
C ARG A 78 9.91 2.05 8.81
N SER A 79 9.05 2.75 8.07
CA SER A 79 9.14 4.21 7.94
C SER A 79 8.61 4.93 9.19
N ALA A 80 7.57 4.40 9.83
CA ALA A 80 7.04 4.91 11.09
C ALA A 80 8.00 4.69 12.28
N SER A 81 8.80 3.62 12.28
CA SER A 81 9.86 3.43 13.28
C SER A 81 11.03 4.40 13.10
N ASN A 82 11.29 4.89 11.89
CA ASN A 82 12.35 5.86 11.63
C ASN A 82 11.95 7.31 11.92
N LEU A 83 10.65 7.63 11.95
CA LEU A 83 10.15 8.96 12.32
C LEU A 83 10.03 9.18 13.83
N LYS A 84 10.29 8.14 14.65
CA LYS A 84 10.28 8.21 16.12
C LYS A 84 11.69 8.06 16.71
N GLY A 85 12.67 8.70 16.06
CA GLY A 85 14.07 8.70 16.46
C GLY A 85 14.71 10.09 16.59
N GLU A 86 13.98 11.17 16.37
CA GLU A 86 14.54 12.54 16.38
C GLU A 86 13.59 13.54 17.07
N GLU A 87 13.16 13.25 18.31
CA GLU A 87 12.72 14.32 19.21
C GLU A 87 12.92 13.88 20.66
N SER A 88 14.10 14.15 21.21
CA SER A 88 14.29 14.59 22.61
C SER A 88 15.77 14.69 22.96
N SER A 89 16.34 15.89 22.82
CA SER A 89 17.32 16.37 23.80
C SER A 89 17.39 17.90 23.79
N SER A 90 16.29 18.51 24.24
CA SER A 90 16.27 19.90 24.67
C SER A 90 15.66 19.99 26.07
N LYS A 91 16.47 19.82 27.13
CA LYS A 91 16.47 20.68 28.34
C LYS A 91 17.38 20.18 29.47
N ASN A 92 18.33 21.06 29.82
CA ASN A 92 18.82 21.42 31.16
C ASN A 92 19.33 20.35 32.14
N GLN A 93 20.64 20.43 32.43
CA GLN A 93 21.10 20.46 33.83
C GLN A 93 22.06 21.63 34.06
N ARG A 94 21.64 22.53 34.97
CA ARG A 94 22.44 23.59 35.58
C ARG A 94 23.26 22.97 36.72
N THR A 95 24.58 23.19 36.75
CA THR A 95 25.36 23.18 38.00
C THR A 95 26.35 24.35 38.02
N ARG A 96 26.43 24.98 39.20
CA ARG A 96 27.02 26.30 39.50
C ARG A 96 28.55 26.29 39.59
N GLY A 97 29.21 27.22 38.86
CA GLY A 97 30.40 28.09 39.15
C GLY A 97 31.71 27.52 39.76
N PRO A 98 32.80 28.33 39.93
CA PRO A 98 32.96 29.76 39.61
C PRO A 98 34.33 30.20 38.96
N SER A 99 34.35 31.44 38.47
CA SER A 99 35.44 32.47 38.39
C SER A 99 36.83 32.19 37.75
N SER A 100 37.21 33.04 36.77
CA SER A 100 38.31 34.06 36.84
C SER A 100 39.15 34.18 35.55
N ALA A 101 39.63 35.42 35.29
CA ALA A 101 40.66 35.89 34.35
C ALA A 101 40.18 36.20 32.90
N SER A 102 39.91 37.45 32.52
CA SER A 102 40.80 38.61 32.30
C SER A 102 41.49 38.63 30.92
N GLY A 103 40.80 39.20 29.92
CA GLY A 103 41.29 39.95 28.73
C GLY A 103 42.35 39.35 27.78
N PRO A 104 42.79 40.08 26.73
CA PRO A 104 42.17 41.20 26.03
C PRO A 104 42.08 41.02 24.49
N VAL A 105 41.70 42.11 23.83
CA VAL A 105 41.44 42.34 22.40
C VAL A 105 42.70 42.25 21.50
N GLY A 106 42.51 41.86 20.23
CA GLY A 106 43.44 42.06 19.09
C GLY A 106 42.78 41.44 17.83
N ARG A 107 42.47 42.08 16.69
CA ARG A 107 42.93 43.25 15.89
C ARG A 107 43.97 42.94 14.83
N ASP A 108 43.54 42.34 13.71
CA ASP A 108 44.09 42.46 12.34
C ASP A 108 43.16 41.64 11.41
N SER A 109 42.47 42.13 10.36
CA SER A 109 42.82 42.88 9.13
C SER A 109 43.84 42.16 8.23
N TRP A 110 43.87 42.54 6.94
CA TRP A 110 44.59 41.95 5.80
C TRP A 110 43.79 40.82 5.11
N GLY A 111 43.26 40.97 3.90
CA GLY A 111 43.65 41.81 2.75
C GLY A 111 43.80 40.86 1.56
N GLY A 112 42.97 41.04 0.52
CA GLY A 112 42.77 40.06 -0.54
C GLY A 112 43.85 39.95 -1.62
N SER A 113 43.75 38.81 -2.33
CA SER A 113 44.05 38.51 -3.76
C SER A 113 45.48 38.64 -4.29
N PRO A 114 45.80 38.00 -5.44
CA PRO A 114 45.19 36.85 -6.13
C PRO A 114 45.97 35.54 -5.98
#